data_AF-A0A821KYB2-F1
#
_entry.id   AF-A0A821KYB2-F1
#
_cell.length_a   1.000
_cell.length_b   1.000
_cell.length_c   1.000
_cell.angle_alpha   90.00
_cell.angle_beta   90.00
_cell.angle_gamma   90.00
#
_symmetry.space_group_name_H-M   'P 1'
#
loop_
_entity.id
_entity.type
_entity.pdbx_description
1 polymer ?
#
loop_
_entity_poly.entity_id
_entity_poly.type
_entity_poly.pdbx_seq_one_letter_code
_entity_poly.pdbx_strand_id
1 'polypeptide(L)'
;INQIIRTIEGAAKNEYQFIKSCKEFFQYEEPHKIELNESGDCDYIIPIKKSIQNFLNKPDVIDLLVKNTNETTLTAKKDKDLLLIYRDGTAAATNKSLEKNINSFLLQLYSDEVSVTNPIGPKQDEKKLSLFYYILYDLPPIIRSLLNSVSLFGICLSK
;
A
#
# COMPACT_ATOMS: atom_id res chain seq x y z
N ILE A 1 -12.11 -15.64 -10.14
CA ILE A 1 -11.30 -16.11 -8.98
C ILE A 1 -10.77 -17.52 -9.21
N ASN A 2 -11.60 -18.56 -9.39
CA ASN A 2 -11.15 -19.95 -9.60
C ASN A 2 -10.20 -20.17 -10.79
N GLN A 3 -10.37 -19.43 -11.90
CA GLN A 3 -9.48 -19.54 -13.06
C GLN A 3 -8.11 -18.91 -12.77
N ILE A 4 -8.06 -17.77 -12.08
CA ILE A 4 -6.81 -17.10 -11.67
C ILE A 4 -6.04 -17.99 -10.68
N ILE A 5 -6.73 -18.58 -9.70
CA ILE A 5 -6.12 -19.51 -8.74
C ILE A 5 -5.48 -20.70 -9.46
N ARG A 6 -6.22 -21.35 -10.38
CA ARG A 6 -5.69 -22.46 -11.20
C ARG A 6 -4.50 -22.04 -12.08
N THR A 7 -4.51 -20.82 -12.61
CA THR A 7 -3.40 -20.29 -13.40
C THR A 7 -2.17 -20.02 -12.53
N ILE A 8 -2.34 -19.51 -11.31
CA ILE A 8 -1.24 -19.31 -10.35
C ILE A 8 -0.67 -20.65 -9.87
N GLU A 9 -1.53 -21.62 -9.56
CA GLU A 9 -1.12 -23.00 -9.21
C GLU A 9 -0.34 -23.66 -10.36
N GLY A 10 -0.76 -23.43 -11.61
CA GLY A 10 -0.04 -23.89 -12.80
C GLY A 10 1.26 -23.14 -13.08
N ALA A 11 1.33 -21.84 -12.75
CA ALA A 11 2.50 -20.97 -12.93
C ALA A 11 3.55 -21.12 -11.82
N ALA A 12 3.17 -21.63 -10.64
CA ALA A 12 4.09 -21.90 -9.53
C ALA A 12 5.08 -23.04 -9.80
N LYS A 13 5.05 -23.68 -10.97
CA LYS A 13 6.02 -24.72 -11.37
C LYS A 13 7.46 -24.24 -11.37
N ASN A 14 7.69 -22.94 -11.60
CA ASN A 14 8.96 -22.29 -11.35
C ASN A 14 8.77 -20.79 -11.09
N GLU A 15 9.77 -20.18 -10.46
CA GLU A 15 9.77 -18.77 -10.07
C GLU A 15 9.51 -17.82 -11.25
N TYR A 16 10.09 -18.11 -12.42
CA TYR A 16 9.91 -17.28 -13.61
C TYR A 16 8.44 -17.22 -14.05
N GLN A 17 7.77 -18.37 -14.15
CA GLN A 17 6.37 -18.43 -14.54
C GLN A 17 5.47 -17.75 -13.50
N PHE A 18 5.77 -17.93 -12.21
CA PHE A 18 5.07 -17.26 -11.13
C PHE A 18 5.18 -15.73 -11.23
N ILE A 19 6.40 -15.18 -11.33
CA ILE A 19 6.63 -13.73 -11.46
C ILE A 19 5.95 -13.19 -12.72
N LYS A 20 6.00 -13.92 -13.84
CA LYS A 20 5.32 -13.54 -15.07
C LYS A 20 3.80 -13.40 -14.87
N SER A 21 3.17 -14.38 -14.21
CA SER A 21 1.75 -14.32 -13.88
C SER A 21 1.43 -13.19 -12.89
N CYS A 22 2.30 -12.93 -11.91
CA CYS A 22 2.15 -11.80 -11.00
C CYS A 22 2.16 -10.45 -11.75
N LYS A 23 3.10 -10.27 -12.70
CA LYS A 23 3.18 -9.07 -13.53
C LYS A 23 1.95 -8.92 -14.43
N GLU A 24 1.46 -10.01 -15.02
CA GLU A 24 0.33 -10.02 -15.94
C GLU A 24 -1.02 -9.73 -15.25
N PHE A 25 -1.31 -10.43 -14.14
CA PHE A 25 -2.64 -10.37 -13.51
C PHE A 25 -2.75 -9.37 -12.36
N PHE A 26 -1.64 -9.06 -11.70
CA PHE A 26 -1.64 -8.25 -10.47
C PHE A 26 -0.86 -6.94 -10.58
N GLN A 27 -0.32 -6.63 -11.78
CA GLN A 27 0.54 -5.45 -12.00
C GLN A 27 1.67 -5.38 -10.97
N TYR A 28 2.25 -6.55 -10.67
CA TYR A 28 3.32 -6.70 -9.69
C TYR A 28 4.52 -5.85 -10.06
N GLU A 29 4.98 -5.06 -9.10
CA GLU A 29 6.23 -4.30 -9.17
C GLU A 29 7.27 -4.98 -8.29
N GLU A 30 8.45 -5.15 -8.85
CA GLU A 30 9.54 -5.85 -8.17
C GLU A 30 10.15 -4.93 -7.09
N PRO A 31 10.33 -5.43 -5.85
CA PRO A 31 10.99 -4.67 -4.81
C PRO A 31 12.42 -4.31 -5.21
N HIS A 32 12.82 -3.09 -4.89
CA HIS A 32 14.19 -2.63 -5.04
C HIS A 32 14.96 -2.95 -3.77
N LYS A 33 16.09 -3.63 -3.94
CA LYS A 33 17.05 -3.85 -2.87
C LYS A 33 17.75 -2.53 -2.55
N ILE A 34 17.79 -2.16 -1.28
CA ILE A 34 18.52 -1.00 -0.77
C ILE A 34 19.56 -1.46 0.25
N GLU A 35 20.73 -0.85 0.21
CA GLU A 35 21.78 -1.07 1.20
C GLU A 35 21.62 -0.03 2.31
N LEU A 36 21.51 -0.49 3.56
CA LEU A 36 21.30 0.39 4.71
C LEU A 36 22.62 0.91 5.29
N ASN A 37 23.68 0.14 5.13
CA ASN A 37 24.99 0.44 5.68
C ASN A 37 26.11 -0.20 4.86
N GLU A 38 27.33 0.27 5.10
CA GLU A 38 28.56 -0.30 4.52
C GLU A 38 28.83 -1.74 4.98
N SER A 39 28.09 -2.22 5.99
CA SER A 39 28.19 -3.58 6.53
C SER A 39 27.46 -4.62 5.66
N GLY A 40 26.72 -4.18 4.64
CA GLY A 40 25.99 -5.04 3.72
C GLY A 40 24.60 -5.46 4.20
N ASP A 41 24.06 -4.81 5.24
CA ASP A 41 22.65 -5.00 5.62
C ASP A 41 21.78 -4.45 4.48
N CYS A 42 20.85 -5.29 4.00
CA CYS A 42 20.03 -4.98 2.84
C CYS A 42 18.55 -5.11 3.18
N ASP A 43 17.78 -4.11 2.77
CA ASP A 43 16.32 -4.08 2.90
C ASP A 43 15.66 -4.02 1.52
N TYR A 44 14.36 -4.27 1.48
CA TYR A 44 13.58 -4.26 0.25
C TYR A 44 12.51 -3.19 0.33
N ILE A 45 12.49 -2.28 -0.65
CA ILE A 45 11.47 -1.24 -0.79
C ILE A 45 10.66 -1.48 -2.06
N ILE A 46 9.34 -1.41 -1.93
CA ILE A 46 8.44 -1.45 -3.08
C ILE A 46 8.32 -0.05 -3.69
N PRO A 47 8.41 0.11 -5.02
CA PRO A 47 8.31 1.42 -5.68
C PRO A 47 6.94 2.12 -5.47
N ILE A 48 6.81 2.88 -4.38
CA ILE A 48 5.53 3.50 -3.97
C ILE A 48 4.85 4.28 -5.09
N LYS A 49 5.60 5.09 -5.83
CA LYS A 49 5.05 5.91 -6.92
C LYS A 49 4.28 5.05 -7.92
N LYS A 50 4.87 3.94 -8.35
CA LYS A 50 4.28 3.06 -9.36
C LYS A 50 3.14 2.25 -8.76
N SER A 51 3.26 1.80 -7.51
CA SER A 51 2.17 1.15 -6.78
C SER A 51 0.94 2.04 -6.63
N ILE A 52 1.12 3.32 -6.27
CA ILE A 52 0.03 4.30 -6.19
C ILE A 52 -0.57 4.54 -7.58
N GLN A 53 0.25 4.72 -8.61
CA GLN A 53 -0.25 4.90 -9.98
C GLN A 53 -1.09 3.71 -10.43
N ASN A 54 -0.60 2.48 -10.22
CA ASN A 54 -1.32 1.25 -10.55
C ASN A 54 -2.64 1.16 -9.79
N PHE A 55 -2.66 1.51 -8.50
CA PHE A 55 -3.88 1.52 -7.69
C PHE A 55 -4.90 2.56 -8.16
N LEU A 56 -4.47 3.79 -8.41
CA LEU A 56 -5.35 4.89 -8.84
C LEU A 56 -5.83 4.75 -10.29
N ASN A 57 -5.14 3.97 -11.13
CA ASN A 57 -5.53 3.70 -12.51
C ASN A 57 -6.53 2.53 -12.64
N LYS A 58 -6.95 1.89 -11.54
CA LYS A 58 -7.94 0.82 -11.62
C LYS A 58 -9.34 1.42 -11.87
N PRO A 59 -10.10 0.93 -12.88
CA PRO A 59 -11.38 1.51 -13.25
C PRO A 59 -12.39 1.56 -12.09
N ASP A 60 -12.45 0.50 -11.29
CA ASP A 60 -13.29 0.41 -10.09
C ASP A 60 -12.95 1.47 -9.05
N VAL A 61 -11.65 1.74 -8.83
CA VAL A 61 -11.19 2.79 -7.92
C VAL A 61 -11.57 4.18 -8.45
N ILE A 62 -11.40 4.41 -9.76
CA ILE A 62 -11.76 5.69 -10.39
C ILE A 62 -13.26 5.94 -10.26
N ASP A 63 -14.10 4.94 -10.55
CA ASP A 63 -15.56 5.06 -10.47
C ASP A 63 -16.02 5.39 -9.04
N LEU A 64 -15.43 4.72 -8.05
CA LEU A 64 -15.66 5.01 -6.63
C LEU A 64 -15.24 6.43 -6.24
N LEU A 65 -14.08 6.90 -6.73
CA LEU A 65 -13.59 8.26 -6.48
C LEU A 65 -14.51 9.33 -7.06
N VAL A 66 -14.94 9.16 -8.31
CA VAL A 66 -15.86 10.10 -8.98
C VAL A 66 -17.19 10.14 -8.24
N LYS A 67 -17.76 8.97 -7.92
CA LYS A 67 -19.02 8.88 -7.16
C LYS A 67 -18.92 9.58 -5.81
N ASN A 68 -17.89 9.25 -5.02
CA ASN A 68 -17.71 9.85 -3.70
C ASN A 68 -17.48 11.36 -3.77
N THR A 69 -16.72 11.85 -4.75
CA THR A 69 -16.45 13.29 -4.92
C THR A 69 -17.74 14.07 -5.18
N ASN A 70 -18.63 13.53 -6.02
CA ASN A 70 -19.92 14.14 -6.30
C ASN A 70 -20.81 14.19 -5.04
N GLU A 71 -20.89 13.09 -4.29
CA GLU A 71 -21.65 13.00 -3.04
C GLU A 71 -21.10 13.95 -1.96
N THR A 72 -19.78 14.00 -1.80
CA THR A 72 -19.07 14.88 -0.86
C THR A 72 -19.32 16.35 -1.19
N THR A 73 -19.23 16.73 -2.48
CA THR A 73 -19.47 18.10 -2.93
C THR A 73 -20.92 18.54 -2.69
N LEU A 74 -21.89 17.66 -2.93
CA LEU A 74 -23.30 17.94 -2.65
C LEU A 74 -23.56 18.08 -1.16
N THR A 75 -22.92 17.26 -0.34
CA THR A 75 -23.05 17.27 1.12
C THR A 75 -22.45 18.55 1.72
N ALA A 76 -21.23 18.91 1.33
CA ALA A 76 -20.56 20.14 1.78
C ALA A 76 -21.30 21.42 1.36
N LYS A 77 -22.07 21.39 0.26
CA LYS A 77 -22.95 22.50 -0.13
C LYS A 77 -24.19 22.64 0.76
N LYS A 78 -24.69 21.52 1.31
CA LYS A 78 -25.87 21.48 2.17
C LYS A 78 -25.54 21.85 3.62
N ASP A 79 -24.40 21.38 4.10
CA ASP A 79 -23.95 21.59 5.48
C ASP A 79 -22.44 21.84 5.50
N LYS A 80 -22.06 23.01 6.02
CA LYS A 80 -20.66 23.45 6.11
C LYS A 80 -19.98 23.03 7.42
N ASP A 81 -20.74 22.53 8.38
CA ASP A 81 -20.23 22.12 9.68
C ASP A 81 -19.77 20.65 9.69
N LEU A 82 -19.92 19.94 8.55
CA LEU A 82 -19.46 18.57 8.39
C LEU A 82 -17.99 18.50 7.97
N LEU A 83 -17.22 17.71 8.70
CA LEU A 83 -15.85 17.31 8.33
C LEU A 83 -15.91 15.98 7.59
N LEU A 84 -15.54 15.97 6.32
CA LEU A 84 -15.68 14.80 5.43
C LEU A 84 -14.32 14.11 5.20
N ILE A 85 -13.25 14.89 5.19
CA ILE A 85 -11.87 14.41 5.12
C ILE A 85 -11.00 15.11 6.17
N TYR A 86 -9.84 14.52 6.47
CA TYR A 86 -8.89 15.08 7.43
C TYR A 86 -8.49 16.53 7.11
N ARG A 87 -8.43 16.87 5.81
CA ARG A 87 -8.07 18.21 5.35
C ARG A 87 -9.08 19.29 5.70
N ASP A 88 -10.32 18.91 5.99
CA ASP A 88 -11.36 19.85 6.43
C ASP A 88 -11.13 20.30 7.88
N GLY A 89 -10.34 19.54 8.64
CA GLY A 89 -10.05 19.80 10.04
C GLY A 89 -9.09 20.97 10.26
N THR A 90 -9.28 21.67 11.38
CA THR A 90 -8.42 22.78 11.82
C THR A 90 -6.96 22.37 12.02
N ALA A 91 -6.73 21.13 12.45
CA ALA A 91 -5.38 20.56 12.57
C ALA A 91 -4.65 20.50 11.21
N ALA A 92 -5.36 20.17 10.13
CA ALA A 92 -4.78 20.20 8.79
C ALA A 92 -4.53 21.63 8.31
N ALA A 93 -5.44 22.56 8.60
CA ALA A 93 -5.31 23.98 8.23
C ALA A 93 -4.09 24.68 8.87
N THR A 94 -3.70 24.26 10.08
CA THR A 94 -2.52 24.82 10.78
C THR A 94 -1.19 24.17 10.39
N ASN A 95 -1.22 23.10 9.59
CA ASN A 95 -0.01 22.39 9.18
C ASN A 95 0.64 23.04 7.95
N LYS A 96 1.70 23.82 8.19
CA LYS A 96 2.48 24.51 7.14
C LYS A 96 2.99 23.59 6.03
N SER A 97 3.28 22.32 6.33
CA SER A 97 3.74 21.36 5.33
C SER A 97 2.63 20.97 4.37
N LEU A 98 1.38 20.90 4.84
CA LEU A 98 0.20 20.64 4.01
C LEU A 98 -0.21 21.87 3.21
N GLU A 99 -0.13 23.05 3.82
CA GLU A 99 -0.38 24.33 3.15
C GLU A 99 0.57 24.51 1.94
N LYS A 100 1.87 24.25 2.13
CA LYS A 100 2.87 24.35 1.06
C LYS A 100 2.68 23.28 -0.03
N ASN A 101 2.10 22.13 0.30
CA ASN A 101 1.96 20.98 -0.59
C ASN A 101 0.50 20.57 -0.75
N ILE A 102 -0.36 21.50 -1.17
CA ILE A 102 -1.80 21.25 -1.27
C ILE A 102 -2.14 20.03 -2.14
N ASN A 103 -1.33 19.76 -3.17
CA ASN A 103 -1.51 18.64 -4.11
C ASN A 103 -0.73 17.36 -3.74
N SER A 104 -0.07 17.30 -2.58
CA SER A 104 0.61 16.06 -2.16
C SER A 104 -0.38 15.05 -1.60
N PHE A 105 -0.10 13.75 -1.74
CA PHE A 105 -0.84 12.71 -1.03
C PHE A 105 -0.37 12.58 0.42
N LEU A 106 -1.33 12.46 1.33
CA LEU A 106 -1.13 12.02 2.70
C LEU A 106 -1.01 10.50 2.74
N LEU A 107 0.14 10.01 3.18
CA LEU A 107 0.38 8.60 3.45
C LEU A 107 0.33 8.36 4.95
N GLN A 108 -0.47 7.38 5.36
CA GLN A 108 -0.41 6.86 6.72
C GLN A 108 0.41 5.59 6.72
N LEU A 109 1.50 5.59 7.48
CA LEU A 109 2.40 4.45 7.61
C LEU A 109 2.05 3.62 8.84
N TYR A 110 2.18 2.31 8.68
CA TYR A 110 2.01 1.31 9.73
C TYR A 110 3.21 0.38 9.72
N SER A 111 3.56 -0.18 10.87
CA SER A 111 4.60 -1.19 10.99
C SER A 111 4.07 -2.40 11.74
N ASP A 112 4.51 -3.58 11.32
CA ASP A 112 4.26 -4.84 12.00
C ASP A 112 5.57 -5.65 12.08
N GLU A 113 5.65 -6.60 12.99
CA GLU A 113 6.80 -7.49 13.14
C GLU A 113 6.36 -8.94 12.98
N VAL A 114 7.05 -9.67 12.09
CA VAL A 114 6.77 -11.07 11.82
C VAL A 114 8.03 -11.90 12.01
N SER A 115 7.94 -12.94 12.82
CA SER A 115 9.00 -13.92 12.99
C SER A 115 8.88 -15.03 11.94
N VAL A 116 9.95 -15.26 11.19
CA VAL A 116 10.10 -16.39 10.28
C VAL A 116 11.02 -17.40 10.92
N THR A 117 10.50 -18.60 11.17
CA THR A 117 11.24 -19.75 11.67
C THR A 117 11.27 -20.84 10.62
N ASN A 118 12.38 -21.56 10.52
CA ASN A 118 12.39 -22.82 9.80
C ASN A 118 11.77 -23.90 10.73
N PRO A 119 10.59 -24.46 10.39
CA PRO A 119 9.93 -25.43 11.27
C PRO A 119 10.64 -26.79 11.31
N ILE A 120 11.66 -27.03 10.46
CA ILE A 120 12.34 -28.33 10.33
C ILE A 120 13.82 -28.19 10.72
N GLY A 121 14.19 -28.69 11.90
CA GLY A 121 15.57 -28.91 12.32
C GLY A 121 15.91 -28.46 13.75
N PRO A 122 17.06 -28.90 14.31
CA PRO A 122 17.50 -28.55 15.67
C PRO A 122 18.06 -27.12 15.80
N LYS A 123 18.19 -26.36 14.70
CA LYS A 123 18.50 -24.93 14.69
C LYS A 123 17.25 -24.16 14.25
N GLN A 124 16.38 -23.87 15.22
CA GLN A 124 15.30 -22.89 15.06
C GLN A 124 15.93 -21.50 15.08
N ASP A 125 16.55 -21.10 13.97
CA ASP A 125 16.97 -19.72 13.80
C ASP A 125 15.72 -18.88 13.51
N GLU A 126 15.22 -18.18 14.53
CA GLU A 126 14.12 -17.23 14.41
C GLU A 126 14.67 -15.94 13.80
N LYS A 127 14.23 -15.60 12.59
CA LYS A 127 14.53 -14.31 11.97
C LYS A 127 13.33 -13.40 12.12
N LYS A 128 13.52 -12.23 12.68
CA LYS A 128 12.46 -11.21 12.76
C LYS A 128 12.50 -10.33 11.53
N LEU A 129 11.33 -10.06 10.96
CA LEU A 129 11.12 -9.14 9.86
C LEU A 129 10.26 -7.99 10.34
N SER A 130 10.68 -6.76 10.07
CA SER A 130 9.83 -5.58 10.23
C SER A 130 9.19 -5.26 8.89
N LEU A 131 7.86 -5.20 8.86
CA LEU A 131 7.06 -4.93 7.69
C LEU A 131 6.48 -3.52 7.81
N PHE A 132 6.69 -2.70 6.79
CA PHE A 132 6.11 -1.37 6.72
C PHE A 132 5.03 -1.34 5.67
N TYR A 133 3.86 -0.81 6.03
CA TYR A 133 2.71 -0.66 5.15
C TYR A 133 2.32 0.80 5.02
N TYR A 134 1.58 1.11 3.97
CA TYR A 134 0.97 2.42 3.79
C TYR A 134 -0.46 2.33 3.31
N ILE A 135 -1.23 3.37 3.63
CA ILE A 135 -2.53 3.67 3.02
C ILE A 135 -2.53 5.12 2.56
N LEU A 136 -3.23 5.37 1.45
CA LEU A 136 -3.50 6.71 0.97
C LEU A 136 -4.62 7.32 1.82
N TYR A 137 -4.25 8.20 2.75
CA TYR A 137 -5.16 8.77 3.72
C TYR A 137 -6.12 9.79 3.09
N ASP A 138 -5.73 10.43 2.00
CA ASP A 138 -6.59 11.35 1.25
C ASP A 138 -7.75 10.66 0.51
N LEU A 139 -7.75 9.32 0.41
CA LEU A 139 -8.85 8.62 -0.25
C LEU A 139 -10.12 8.59 0.63
N PRO A 140 -11.30 8.52 0.02
CA PRO A 140 -12.55 8.38 0.73
C PRO A 140 -12.57 7.17 1.68
N PRO A 141 -13.28 7.25 2.82
CA PRO A 141 -13.38 6.15 3.79
C PRO A 141 -13.82 4.82 3.16
N ILE A 142 -14.73 4.86 2.18
CA ILE A 142 -15.20 3.66 1.48
C ILE A 142 -14.08 2.93 0.74
N ILE A 143 -13.11 3.67 0.18
CA ILE A 143 -11.96 3.10 -0.52
C ILE A 143 -10.90 2.65 0.49
N ARG A 144 -10.65 3.44 1.54
CA ARG A 144 -9.71 3.09 2.62
C ARG A 144 -10.12 1.84 3.41
N SER A 145 -11.40 1.46 3.35
CA SER A 145 -11.91 0.27 4.03
C SER A 145 -11.84 -1.00 3.16
N LEU A 146 -11.43 -0.88 1.89
CA LEU A 146 -11.24 -2.03 1.02
C LEU A 146 -10.02 -2.83 1.47
N LEU A 147 -10.09 -4.16 1.37
CA LEU A 147 -8.97 -5.07 1.69
C LEU A 147 -7.69 -4.76 0.88
N ASN A 148 -7.84 -4.19 -0.32
CA ASN A 148 -6.73 -3.86 -1.21
C ASN A 148 -6.17 -2.44 -1.01
N SER A 149 -6.63 -1.71 0.01
CA SER A 149 -6.21 -0.33 0.29
C SER A 149 -4.86 -0.25 1.01
N VAL A 150 -4.55 -1.24 1.85
CA VAL A 150 -3.29 -1.36 2.57
C VAL A 150 -2.25 -1.99 1.65
N SER A 151 -1.17 -1.26 1.39
CA SER A 151 -0.10 -1.69 0.51
C SER A 151 1.21 -1.83 1.28
N LEU A 152 1.97 -2.87 0.96
CA LEU A 152 3.30 -3.04 1.53
C LEU A 152 4.24 -1.97 0.97
N PHE A 153 4.97 -1.29 1.85
CA PHE A 153 5.99 -0.30 1.52
C PHE A 153 7.38 -0.92 1.49
N GLY A 154 7.73 -1.67 2.54
CA GLY A 154 9.06 -2.22 2.67
C GLY A 154 9.14 -3.35 3.67
N ILE A 155 10.21 -4.13 3.54
CA ILE A 155 10.55 -5.25 4.42
C ILE A 155 12.00 -5.05 4.86
N CYS A 156 12.19 -5.10 6.17
CA CYS A 156 13.49 -4.95 6.81
C CYS A 156 13.80 -6.17 7.67
N LEU A 157 15.07 -6.57 7.72
CA LEU A 157 15.50 -7.57 8.70
C LEU A 157 15.62 -6.90 10.06
N SER A 158 14.83 -7.34 11.03
CA SER A 158 14.89 -6.85 12.41
C SER A 158 16.04 -7.54 13.14
N LYS A 159 16.81 -6.75 13.91
CA LYS A 159 17.98 -7.22 14.66
C LYS A 159 17.59 -7.82 16.00
#